data_AF-I7K1G2-F1
#
_entry.id   AF-I7K1G2-F1
#
_cell.length_a   1.000
_cell.length_b   1.000
_cell.length_c   1.000
_cell.angle_alpha   90.00
_cell.angle_beta   90.00
_cell.angle_gamma   90.00
#
_symmetry.space_group_name_H-M   'P 1'
#
loop_
_entity.id
_entity.type
_entity.pdbx_description
1 polymer ?
#
loop_
_entity_poly.entity_id
_entity_poly.type
_entity_poly.pdbx_seq_one_letter_code
_entity_poly.pdbx_strand_id
1 'polypeptide(L)'
;MAKRGIDLIEISGGSYENPKMMGNGQGATFIEYARMAKQTVNTPIVVTGGFRTEEGIEAALSNGDTDLIGLARPLILQPDLPEKLINGQMQPIKLRHFSTGWSWLDHPVGSLIGLAYYEQQMARLANGKPIKQPRTAWPILLKTVEEQGLQALIPRRG
;
A
#
# COMPACT_ATOMS: atom_id res chain seq x y z
N MET A 1 17.02 11.60 -17.23
CA MET A 1 16.09 10.47 -17.27
C MET A 1 15.47 10.30 -18.66
N ALA A 2 14.70 11.27 -19.18
CA ALA A 2 14.16 11.21 -20.55
C ALA A 2 15.22 10.95 -21.66
N LYS A 3 16.39 11.61 -21.60
CA LYS A 3 17.50 11.38 -22.55
C LYS A 3 18.14 9.98 -22.50
N ARG A 4 17.73 9.13 -21.55
CA ARG A 4 18.16 7.72 -21.43
C ARG A 4 17.07 6.72 -21.82
N GLY A 5 15.95 7.19 -22.41
CA GLY A 5 14.85 6.32 -22.81
C GLY A 5 14.01 5.80 -21.65
N ILE A 6 13.92 6.55 -20.54
CA ILE A 6 13.02 6.20 -19.43
C ILE A 6 11.62 6.72 -19.75
N ASP A 7 10.66 5.79 -19.84
CA ASP A 7 9.26 6.08 -20.17
C ASP A 7 8.42 6.48 -18.95
N LEU A 8 8.87 6.12 -17.74
CA LEU A 8 8.12 6.29 -16.50
C LEU A 8 9.03 6.42 -15.29
N ILE A 9 8.70 7.32 -14.37
CA ILE A 9 9.36 7.43 -13.06
C ILE A 9 8.32 7.13 -11.98
N GLU A 10 8.47 6.00 -11.28
CA GLU A 10 7.66 5.71 -10.10
C GLU A 10 8.32 6.29 -8.84
N ILE A 11 7.57 7.11 -8.11
CA ILE A 11 7.89 7.60 -6.78
C ILE A 11 7.01 6.85 -5.78
N SER A 12 7.65 6.00 -4.99
CA SER A 12 7.06 5.35 -3.83
C SER A 12 8.01 5.54 -2.65
N GLY A 13 7.65 5.08 -1.46
CA GLY A 13 8.67 4.98 -0.43
C GLY A 13 8.29 4.29 0.85
N GLY A 14 9.06 4.68 1.88
CA GLY A 14 9.69 3.78 2.83
C GLY A 14 11.19 3.77 2.56
N SER A 15 11.89 4.88 2.85
CA SER A 15 13.35 4.85 2.94
C SER A 15 13.75 3.71 3.89
N TYR A 16 14.58 2.80 3.41
CA TYR A 16 15.02 1.58 4.11
C TYR A 16 15.60 1.86 5.52
N GLU A 17 15.92 3.11 5.83
CA GLU A 17 16.54 3.53 7.10
C GLU A 17 15.65 4.47 7.94
N ASN A 18 14.46 4.88 7.49
CA ASN A 18 13.58 5.74 8.29
C ASN A 18 12.09 5.64 7.90
N PRO A 19 11.22 5.01 8.72
CA PRO A 19 9.79 4.79 8.42
C PRO A 19 8.90 6.02 8.68
N LYS A 20 9.44 7.25 8.68
CA LYS A 20 8.70 8.47 9.03
C LYS A 20 7.73 9.00 7.96
N MET A 21 7.50 8.25 6.88
CA MET A 21 6.71 8.73 5.71
C MET A 21 5.21 8.42 5.76
N MET A 22 4.69 7.90 6.86
CA MET A 22 3.25 7.84 7.15
C MET A 22 2.91 8.81 8.29
N GLY A 23 3.25 10.09 8.10
CA GLY A 23 2.73 11.25 8.82
C GLY A 23 2.93 11.27 10.34
N ASN A 24 3.95 12.00 10.81
CA ASN A 24 3.94 12.79 12.06
C ASN A 24 5.20 13.67 12.17
N GLY A 25 5.37 14.62 11.24
CA GLY A 25 6.32 15.73 11.39
C GLY A 25 7.71 15.53 10.77
N GLN A 26 8.06 16.52 9.94
CA GLN A 26 9.34 16.80 9.26
C GLN A 26 9.71 15.85 8.11
N GLY A 27 9.22 16.21 6.90
CA GLY A 27 9.59 15.61 5.61
C GLY A 27 8.49 15.85 4.59
N ALA A 28 8.85 15.97 3.30
CA ALA A 28 7.87 16.11 2.24
C ALA A 28 7.12 14.78 2.00
N THR A 29 5.81 14.83 1.73
CA THR A 29 5.05 13.64 1.35
C THR A 29 5.47 13.13 -0.05
N PHE A 30 5.15 11.89 -0.43
CA PHE A 30 5.50 11.38 -1.78
C PHE A 30 4.92 12.25 -2.90
N ILE A 31 3.72 12.78 -2.70
CA ILE A 31 3.06 13.64 -3.67
C ILE A 31 3.73 15.03 -3.74
N GLU A 32 4.26 15.54 -2.64
CA GLU A 32 5.09 16.75 -2.66
C GLU A 32 6.43 16.52 -3.38
N TYR A 33 7.06 15.37 -3.17
CA TYR A 33 8.26 14.99 -3.93
C TYR A 33 7.98 14.87 -5.43
N ALA A 34 6.85 14.27 -5.80
CA ALA A 34 6.43 14.17 -7.20
C ALA A 34 6.19 15.54 -7.82
N ARG A 35 5.53 16.45 -7.10
CA ARG A 35 5.33 17.84 -7.54
C ARG A 35 6.66 18.55 -7.80
N MET A 36 7.64 18.39 -6.92
CA MET A 36 8.98 18.94 -7.14
C MET A 36 9.67 18.29 -8.34
N ALA A 37 9.57 16.97 -8.49
CA ALA A 37 10.16 16.25 -9.62
C ALA A 37 9.56 16.68 -10.96
N LYS A 38 8.23 16.88 -11.05
CA LYS A 38 7.52 17.37 -12.23
C LYS A 38 8.04 18.71 -12.74
N GLN A 39 8.60 19.56 -11.88
CA GLN A 39 9.22 20.83 -12.29
C GLN A 39 10.57 20.64 -13.00
N THR A 40 11.15 19.44 -12.92
CA THR A 40 12.52 19.17 -13.38
C THR A 40 12.60 18.14 -14.51
N VAL A 41 11.55 17.35 -14.73
CA VAL A 41 11.52 16.29 -15.76
C VAL A 41 10.22 16.31 -16.55
N ASN A 42 10.32 16.00 -17.84
CA ASN A 42 9.17 15.79 -18.73
C ASN A 42 8.70 14.32 -18.74
N THR A 43 9.45 13.41 -18.12
CA THR A 43 9.07 11.99 -18.04
C THR A 43 7.84 11.85 -17.14
N PRO A 44 6.80 11.10 -17.55
CA PRO A 44 5.63 10.83 -16.72
C PRO A 44 6.00 10.29 -15.34
N ILE A 45 5.33 10.78 -14.30
CA ILE A 45 5.54 10.38 -12.92
C ILE A 45 4.33 9.58 -12.43
N VAL A 46 4.60 8.47 -11.73
CA VAL A 46 3.61 7.71 -10.97
C VAL A 46 3.88 7.88 -9.50
N VAL A 47 2.85 8.13 -8.70
CA VAL A 47 2.97 8.10 -7.24
C VAL A 47 2.25 6.89 -6.68
N THR A 48 2.97 6.06 -5.93
CA THR A 48 2.41 4.87 -5.29
C THR A 48 2.44 5.01 -3.77
N GLY A 49 1.26 4.93 -3.15
CA GLY A 49 1.11 4.89 -1.70
C GLY A 49 0.20 5.98 -1.14
N GLY A 50 -0.64 5.60 -0.18
CA GLY A 50 -1.51 6.55 0.55
C GLY A 50 -2.89 6.79 -0.08
N PHE A 51 -3.06 6.58 -1.39
CA PHE A 51 -4.34 6.76 -2.08
C PHE A 51 -5.40 5.74 -1.65
N ARG A 52 -6.54 6.24 -1.15
CA ARG A 52 -7.65 5.43 -0.61
C ARG A 52 -9.03 6.01 -0.88
N THR A 53 -9.12 7.21 -1.44
CA THR A 53 -10.38 7.90 -1.71
C THR A 53 -10.38 8.40 -3.15
N GLU A 54 -11.57 8.52 -3.73
CA GLU A 54 -11.77 9.06 -5.07
C GLU A 54 -11.27 10.50 -5.14
N GLU A 55 -11.62 11.32 -4.14
CA GLU A 55 -11.25 12.74 -4.10
C GLU A 55 -9.74 12.93 -4.02
N GLY A 56 -9.02 12.06 -3.29
CA GLY A 56 -7.57 12.14 -3.18
C GLY A 56 -6.85 11.72 -4.46
N ILE A 57 -7.43 10.79 -5.22
CA ILE A 57 -6.92 10.37 -6.53
C ILE A 57 -7.16 11.48 -7.56
N GLU A 58 -8.40 11.96 -7.65
CA GLU A 58 -8.79 13.02 -8.58
C GLU A 58 -8.03 14.32 -8.33
N ALA A 59 -7.86 14.72 -7.05
CA ALA A 59 -7.08 15.91 -6.72
C ALA A 59 -5.61 15.79 -7.17
N ALA A 60 -4.97 14.63 -6.96
CA ALA A 60 -3.58 14.45 -7.35
C ALA A 60 -3.37 14.51 -8.88
N LEU A 61 -4.32 13.96 -9.65
CA LEU A 61 -4.28 13.98 -11.11
C LEU A 61 -4.63 15.37 -11.67
N SER A 62 -5.74 15.96 -11.21
CA SER A 62 -6.21 17.26 -11.71
C SER A 62 -5.27 18.42 -11.38
N ASN A 63 -4.57 18.37 -10.24
CA ASN A 63 -3.55 19.36 -9.89
C ASN A 63 -2.23 19.18 -10.65
N GLY A 64 -2.07 18.09 -11.40
CA GLY A 64 -0.82 17.75 -12.07
C GLY A 64 0.31 17.35 -11.11
N ASP A 65 -0.03 16.93 -9.89
CA ASP A 65 0.96 16.51 -8.89
C ASP A 65 1.65 15.19 -9.29
N THR A 66 0.96 14.37 -10.10
CA THR A 66 1.45 13.13 -10.69
C THR A 66 0.69 12.86 -11.99
N ASP A 67 1.27 12.07 -12.89
CA ASP A 67 0.63 11.70 -14.16
C ASP A 67 -0.18 10.40 -14.03
N LEU A 68 0.24 9.50 -13.12
CA LEU A 68 -0.48 8.27 -12.80
C LEU A 68 -0.48 7.99 -11.29
N ILE A 69 -1.40 7.12 -10.87
CA ILE A 69 -1.54 6.65 -9.49
C ILE A 69 -1.23 5.17 -9.41
N GLY A 70 -0.32 4.80 -8.51
CA GLY A 70 -0.08 3.42 -8.14
C GLY A 70 -0.94 2.98 -6.95
N LEU A 71 -1.64 1.87 -7.12
CA LEU A 71 -2.50 1.25 -6.10
C LEU A 71 -1.98 -0.15 -5.75
N ALA A 72 -1.93 -0.47 -4.46
CA ALA A 72 -1.53 -1.78 -3.96
C ALA A 72 -2.62 -2.39 -3.07
N ARG A 73 -2.54 -2.16 -1.75
CA ARG A 73 -3.50 -2.68 -0.75
C ARG A 73 -4.98 -2.41 -1.10
N PRO A 74 -5.38 -1.25 -1.64
CA PRO A 74 -6.76 -1.04 -2.08
C PRO A 74 -7.23 -2.04 -3.15
N LEU A 75 -6.41 -2.33 -4.18
CA LEU A 75 -6.75 -3.29 -5.24
C LEU A 75 -6.85 -4.72 -4.72
N ILE A 76 -6.05 -5.08 -3.71
CA ILE A 76 -6.16 -6.39 -3.05
C ILE A 76 -7.51 -6.51 -2.34
N LEU A 77 -7.99 -5.45 -1.69
CA LEU A 77 -9.26 -5.49 -0.96
C LEU A 77 -10.49 -5.31 -1.85
N GLN A 78 -10.33 -4.64 -2.99
CA GLN A 78 -11.39 -4.36 -3.93
C GLN A 78 -10.84 -4.50 -5.36
N PRO A 79 -10.85 -5.72 -5.94
CA PRO A 79 -10.30 -5.96 -7.28
C PRO A 79 -11.04 -5.21 -8.40
N ASP A 80 -12.33 -4.91 -8.18
CA ASP A 80 -13.19 -4.11 -9.06
C ASP A 80 -13.07 -2.58 -8.81
N LEU A 81 -12.06 -2.15 -8.03
CA LEU A 81 -11.82 -0.74 -7.73
C LEU A 81 -11.64 0.15 -8.98
N PRO A 82 -10.93 -0.28 -10.05
CA PRO A 82 -10.80 0.56 -11.25
C PRO A 82 -12.15 0.84 -11.92
N GLU A 83 -13.01 -0.17 -12.02
CA GLU A 83 -14.35 -0.01 -12.59
C GLU A 83 -15.21 0.92 -11.74
N LYS A 84 -15.18 0.75 -10.41
CA LYS A 84 -15.88 1.65 -9.48
C LYS A 84 -15.36 3.08 -9.57
N LEU A 85 -14.06 3.28 -9.72
CA LEU A 85 -13.48 4.61 -9.88
C LEU A 85 -13.95 5.27 -11.19
N ILE A 86 -13.89 4.55 -12.31
CA ILE A 86 -14.36 5.04 -13.62
C ILE A 86 -15.85 5.43 -13.57
N ASN A 87 -16.66 4.68 -12.81
CA ASN A 87 -18.09 4.93 -12.69
C ASN A 87 -18.47 5.95 -11.59
N GLY A 88 -17.50 6.57 -10.89
CA GLY A 88 -17.76 7.50 -9.78
C GLY A 88 -18.44 6.83 -8.57
N GLN A 89 -18.12 5.56 -8.35
CA GLN A 89 -18.70 4.68 -7.32
C GLN A 89 -17.66 4.25 -6.28
N MET A 90 -16.45 4.81 -6.30
CA MET A 90 -15.39 4.41 -5.39
C MET A 90 -15.69 4.92 -3.98
N GLN A 91 -15.90 3.99 -3.06
CA GLN A 91 -15.99 4.30 -1.64
C GLN A 91 -14.60 4.34 -0.98
N PRO A 92 -14.39 5.18 0.04
CA PRO A 92 -13.14 5.20 0.80
C PRO A 92 -12.72 3.83 1.34
N ILE A 93 -11.52 3.37 0.96
CA ILE A 93 -11.00 2.08 1.39
C ILE A 93 -10.31 2.20 2.74
N LYS A 94 -10.91 1.60 3.78
CA LYS A 94 -10.34 1.54 5.13
C LYS A 94 -9.41 0.33 5.26
N LEU A 95 -8.13 0.60 5.53
CA LEU A 95 -7.18 -0.47 5.87
C LEU A 95 -7.31 -0.80 7.34
N ARG A 96 -7.69 -2.04 7.64
CA ARG A 96 -7.85 -2.51 9.02
C ARG A 96 -6.50 -2.81 9.65
N HIS A 97 -6.33 -2.38 10.90
CA HIS A 97 -5.28 -2.89 11.77
C HIS A 97 -5.79 -4.17 12.46
N PHE A 98 -4.99 -5.23 12.43
CA PHE A 98 -5.32 -6.50 13.06
C PHE A 98 -4.51 -6.65 14.34
N SER A 99 -5.20 -7.02 15.42
CA SER A 99 -4.63 -7.20 16.75
C SER A 99 -4.89 -8.63 17.23
N THR A 100 -3.94 -9.15 18.00
CA THR A 100 -4.05 -10.40 18.75
C THR A 100 -4.97 -10.25 19.97
N GLY A 101 -5.29 -9.01 20.37
CA GLY A 101 -6.00 -8.66 21.59
C GLY A 101 -5.07 -8.37 22.77
N TRP A 102 -3.76 -8.62 22.63
CA TRP A 102 -2.76 -8.37 23.66
C TRP A 102 -1.67 -7.45 23.12
N SER A 103 -1.59 -6.24 23.68
CA SER A 103 -0.67 -5.19 23.21
C SER A 103 0.81 -5.61 23.22
N TRP A 104 1.21 -6.44 24.19
CA TRP A 104 2.58 -6.95 24.29
C TRP A 104 2.95 -7.90 23.15
N LEU A 105 1.97 -8.59 22.54
CA LEU A 105 2.17 -9.39 21.33
C LEU A 105 2.09 -8.53 20.07
N ASP A 106 1.23 -7.51 20.03
CA ASP A 106 1.03 -6.69 18.84
C ASP A 106 2.24 -5.79 18.53
N HIS A 107 2.94 -5.29 19.55
CA HIS A 107 4.10 -4.42 19.40
C HIS A 107 5.22 -4.99 18.51
N PRO A 108 5.71 -6.22 18.72
CA PRO A 108 6.78 -6.80 17.90
C PRO A 108 6.34 -7.26 16.51
N VAL A 109 5.08 -7.68 16.32
CA VAL A 109 4.62 -8.32 15.08
C VAL A 109 3.58 -7.53 14.27
N GLY A 110 3.20 -6.32 14.70
CA GLY A 110 2.13 -5.55 14.06
C GLY A 110 2.35 -5.29 12.55
N SER A 111 3.58 -4.98 12.14
CA SER A 111 3.93 -4.79 10.72
C SER A 111 3.89 -6.10 9.92
N LEU A 112 4.32 -7.21 10.53
CA LEU A 112 4.27 -8.54 9.97
C LEU A 112 2.82 -9.02 9.76
N ILE A 113 1.93 -8.80 10.73
CA ILE A 113 0.52 -9.19 10.63
C ILE A 113 -0.13 -8.52 9.41
N GLY A 114 0.12 -7.23 9.22
CA GLY A 114 -0.38 -6.49 8.05
C GLY A 114 0.15 -7.08 6.75
N LEU A 115 1.47 -7.30 6.65
CA LEU A 115 2.10 -7.88 5.46
C LEU A 115 1.53 -9.27 5.14
N ALA A 116 1.54 -10.18 6.11
CA ALA A 116 1.04 -11.54 5.95
C ALA A 116 -0.43 -11.57 5.55
N TYR A 117 -1.24 -10.67 6.10
CA TYR A 117 -2.64 -10.56 5.70
C TYR A 117 -2.80 -10.26 4.20
N TYR A 118 -2.08 -9.25 3.67
CA TYR A 118 -2.18 -8.88 2.26
C TYR A 118 -1.56 -9.94 1.34
N GLU A 119 -0.46 -10.59 1.75
CA GLU A 119 0.11 -11.75 1.05
C GLU A 119 -0.92 -12.88 0.92
N GLN A 120 -1.58 -13.23 2.03
CA GLN A 120 -2.63 -14.24 2.03
C GLN A 120 -3.82 -13.84 1.15
N GLN A 121 -4.22 -12.57 1.12
CA GLN A 121 -5.31 -12.11 0.23
C GLN A 121 -4.90 -12.17 -1.24
N MET A 122 -3.68 -11.77 -1.59
CA MET A 122 -3.15 -11.90 -2.95
C MET A 122 -3.15 -13.36 -3.40
N ALA A 123 -2.67 -14.27 -2.55
CA ALA A 123 -2.71 -15.70 -2.84
C ALA A 123 -4.15 -16.22 -3.02
N ARG A 124 -5.13 -15.69 -2.28
CA ARG A 124 -6.55 -16.05 -2.47
C ARG A 124 -7.06 -15.59 -3.83
N LEU A 125 -6.83 -14.33 -4.19
CA LEU A 125 -7.23 -13.77 -5.47
C LEU A 125 -6.60 -14.52 -6.66
N ALA A 126 -5.31 -14.84 -6.57
CA ALA A 126 -4.62 -15.63 -7.59
C ALA A 126 -5.24 -17.02 -7.81
N ASN A 127 -5.90 -17.57 -6.80
CA ASN A 127 -6.62 -18.85 -6.86
C ASN A 127 -8.13 -18.68 -7.13
N GLY A 128 -8.59 -17.51 -7.57
CA GLY A 128 -10.02 -17.22 -7.82
C GLY A 128 -10.89 -17.23 -6.56
N LYS A 129 -10.29 -17.15 -5.37
CA LYS A 129 -11.02 -17.15 -4.08
C LYS A 129 -11.29 -15.70 -3.64
N PRO A 130 -12.47 -15.41 -3.06
CA PRO A 130 -12.76 -14.07 -2.55
C PRO A 130 -11.85 -13.74 -1.37
N ILE A 131 -11.61 -12.45 -1.11
CA ILE A 131 -10.89 -12.02 0.09
C ILE A 131 -11.63 -12.46 1.37
N LYS A 132 -10.88 -12.64 2.45
CA LYS A 132 -11.39 -12.93 3.79
C LYS A 132 -10.84 -11.90 4.77
N GLN A 133 -11.75 -11.21 5.46
CA GLN A 133 -11.39 -10.21 6.48
C GLN A 133 -11.65 -10.77 7.88
N PRO A 134 -10.62 -11.32 8.57
CA PRO A 134 -10.81 -11.85 9.91
C PRO A 134 -11.09 -10.74 10.93
N ARG A 135 -11.65 -11.11 12.09
CA ARG A 135 -11.87 -10.14 13.17
C ARG A 135 -10.61 -9.82 13.98
N THR A 136 -9.68 -10.76 14.05
CA THR A 136 -8.46 -10.72 14.87
C THR A 136 -7.24 -11.14 14.04
N ALA A 137 -6.04 -10.99 14.60
CA ALA A 137 -4.79 -11.41 13.96
C ALA A 137 -4.58 -12.94 13.95
N TRP A 138 -5.25 -13.69 14.82
CA TRP A 138 -5.00 -15.13 15.00
C TRP A 138 -5.16 -15.97 13.73
N PRO A 139 -6.21 -15.82 12.90
CA PRO A 139 -6.32 -16.59 11.66
C PRO A 139 -5.22 -16.26 10.66
N ILE A 140 -4.71 -15.02 10.67
CA ILE A 140 -3.60 -14.60 9.81
C ILE A 140 -2.33 -15.31 10.28
N LEU A 141 -2.00 -15.20 11.57
CA LEU A 141 -0.78 -15.77 12.15
C LEU A 141 -0.73 -17.30 12.03
N LEU A 142 -1.82 -17.99 12.38
CA LEU A 142 -1.90 -19.46 12.28
C LEU A 142 -1.66 -19.92 10.84
N LYS A 143 -2.29 -19.25 9.88
CA LYS A 143 -2.12 -19.56 8.47
C LYS A 143 -0.69 -19.27 7.98
N THR A 144 -0.05 -18.20 8.45
CA THR A 144 1.34 -17.91 8.09
C THR A 144 2.28 -19.00 8.62
N VAL A 145 2.06 -19.49 9.85
CA VAL A 145 2.84 -20.61 10.42
C VAL A 145 2.57 -21.91 9.66
N GLU A 146 1.33 -22.18 9.24
CA GLU A 146 0.99 -23.33 8.41
C GLU A 146 1.72 -23.31 7.06
N GLU A 147 1.79 -22.14 6.41
CA GLU A 147 2.40 -22.00 5.08
C GLU A 147 3.94 -21.93 5.10
N GLN A 148 4.53 -21.40 6.17
CA GLN A 148 5.97 -21.02 6.20
C GLN A 148 6.73 -21.57 7.42
N GLY A 149 6.08 -22.31 8.31
CA GLY A 149 6.65 -22.81 9.55
C GLY A 149 6.99 -21.72 10.57
N LEU A 150 7.75 -22.06 11.61
CA LEU A 150 8.15 -21.11 12.67
C LEU A 150 9.04 -19.96 12.18
N GLN A 151 9.65 -20.09 10.99
CA GLN A 151 10.42 -19.02 10.36
C GLN A 151 9.54 -17.80 10.01
N ALA A 152 8.22 -17.99 9.86
CA ALA A 152 7.25 -16.91 9.68
C ALA A 152 7.27 -15.85 10.78
N LEU A 153 7.66 -16.23 12.00
CA LEU A 153 7.65 -15.36 13.18
C LEU A 153 8.91 -14.49 13.30
N ILE A 154 9.89 -14.71 12.41
CA ILE A 154 11.11 -13.92 12.34
C ILE A 154 10.82 -12.68 11.49
N PRO A 155 11.11 -11.45 11.98
CA PRO A 155 11.01 -10.26 11.17
C PRO A 155 11.83 -10.42 9.89
N ARG A 156 11.14 -10.40 8.74
CA ARG A 156 11.79 -10.43 7.41
C ARG A 156 12.52 -9.13 7.07
N ARG A 157 12.36 -8.11 7.91
CA ARG A 157 12.98 -6.79 7.78
C ARG A 157 13.56 -6.41 9.13
N GLY A 158 14.88 -6.38 9.17
CA GLY A 158 15.77 -5.88 10.21
C GLY A 158 17.04 -5.41 9.52
#